data_AF-A0A4Y2QZV4-F1
#
_entry.id   AF-A0A4Y2QZV4-F1
#
_cell.length_a   1.000
_cell.length_b   1.000
_cell.length_c   1.000
_cell.angle_alpha   90.00
_cell.angle_beta   90.00
_cell.angle_gamma   90.00
#
_symmetry.space_group_name_H-M   'P 1'
#
loop_
_entity.id
_entity.type
_entity.pdbx_description
1 polymer ?
#
loop_
_entity_poly.entity_id
_entity_poly.type
_entity_poly.pdbx_seq_one_letter_code
_entity_poly.pdbx_strand_id
1 'polypeptide(L)'
;MKLRIQRNGSEEEMMTSLAGNLAFCVWQQVLSDASQLFLNYSPPFYYQVGNGFADQPGPSSDGGVLVEGNAPENLENAVIIDEGNRRINRRYNAEEVTFQARIDTQQIPPRLRMTPLVAAVEAVHQLISILILRCTRNLRPTDLIRFCFDAIDLDRPVSTTLILVSKLTVESVVAPIMRVLQSYKHLKLEHGVTVDVIIIHRDVGAGRGRKVFNIDIDRLSKRSILHIEPDELRQCCAKAILYALAHLENDRASINAMRDKRRLTLLNRAKTLHNDAGVAYKGENRSRRINLYLYNDHYDVIKSLKGFYDHYCESCDKPHGRIEDHRCPNACHVCLRMDCMPGEMKRSGECDRLCQSEECFLSHKATPGRRKVSLCDKMYQCRRCGKVILCRYCPKESHQCVATKCPSCKYYVLATDHYCFLQTVAPKAHSDRLIFFDFETDQSSGINDVNFAIAQYFSGEEFVFKGYNSCQNFCSWLFSPVHKNFTAIAHNMKGFHGQFIMAWMLQQGVAPGVIPNGSKLMLITHTALNIKIIDSFNFLPMALSKLPSCFGLSEIKKGFFPHLFNIRDNQQFVGPFPDVKYFSPDQMSSKARIEFL
;
A
#
# COMPACT_ATOMS: atom_id res chain seq x y z
N MET A 1 4.22 -10.97 43.23
CA MET A 1 3.91 -10.91 44.68
C MET A 1 5.15 -10.41 45.40
N LYS A 2 4.98 -9.44 46.33
CA LYS A 2 5.97 -8.61 47.06
C LYS A 2 6.58 -7.39 46.34
N LEU A 3 5.72 -6.37 46.29
CA LEU A 3 5.92 -4.93 46.53
C LEU A 3 7.24 -4.52 47.24
N ARG A 4 7.81 -3.40 46.79
CA ARG A 4 8.47 -2.43 47.68
C ARG A 4 7.97 -1.03 47.35
N ILE A 5 7.05 -0.54 48.18
CA ILE A 5 6.69 0.88 48.31
C ILE A 5 7.51 1.43 49.48
N GLN A 6 8.09 2.64 49.37
CA GLN A 6 8.09 3.69 50.40
C GLN A 6 8.83 4.95 49.88
N ARG A 7 8.16 6.11 49.83
CA ARG A 7 8.06 7.23 50.83
C ARG A 7 9.27 8.17 50.83
N ASN A 8 8.96 9.46 50.63
CA ASN A 8 9.69 10.68 51.01
C ASN A 8 11.22 10.59 51.16
N GLY A 9 11.91 11.17 50.17
CA GLY A 9 13.19 11.86 50.35
C GLY A 9 14.46 10.99 50.32
N SER A 10 15.19 11.06 49.21
CA SER A 10 16.65 11.31 49.16
C SER A 10 17.07 11.73 47.74
N GLU A 11 18.03 12.67 47.66
CA GLU A 11 18.41 13.48 46.49
C GLU A 11 19.27 12.77 45.41
N GLU A 12 19.27 11.44 45.31
CA GLU A 12 20.21 10.71 44.44
C GLU A 12 19.61 9.97 43.22
N GLU A 13 18.29 9.96 43.02
CA GLU A 13 17.65 9.13 41.97
C GLU A 13 17.01 9.91 40.79
N MET A 14 17.22 11.22 40.67
CA MET A 14 16.32 12.07 39.88
C MET A 14 16.49 12.01 38.35
N MET A 15 17.67 11.63 37.83
CA MET A 15 17.88 11.45 36.38
C MET A 15 17.43 10.06 35.87
N THR A 16 16.89 9.20 36.75
CA THR A 16 16.60 7.80 36.41
C THR A 16 15.10 7.46 36.50
N SER A 17 14.26 8.23 37.19
CA SER A 17 12.92 7.72 37.58
C SER A 17 11.68 8.30 36.89
N LEU A 18 11.75 9.39 36.11
CA LEU A 18 10.53 10.17 35.78
C LEU A 18 10.01 10.12 34.34
N ALA A 19 10.78 9.66 33.34
CA ALA A 19 10.30 9.59 31.95
C ALA A 19 9.75 8.20 31.55
N GLY A 20 10.35 7.12 32.08
CA GLY A 20 10.09 5.76 31.64
C GLY A 20 8.94 5.03 32.34
N ASN A 21 8.94 5.05 33.68
CA ASN A 21 8.17 4.12 34.52
C ASN A 21 6.67 4.06 34.19
N LEU A 22 6.10 5.15 33.65
CA LEU A 22 4.67 5.20 33.38
C LEU A 22 4.20 4.60 32.07
N ALA A 23 4.96 4.80 31.00
CA ALA A 23 4.67 4.13 29.74
C ALA A 23 4.73 2.61 29.98
N PHE A 24 5.74 2.19 30.73
CA PHE A 24 6.12 0.80 30.93
C PHE A 24 5.12 0.02 31.78
N CYS A 25 4.68 0.54 32.94
CA CYS A 25 3.66 -0.14 33.74
C CYS A 25 2.31 -0.23 33.02
N VAL A 26 1.93 0.80 32.26
CA VAL A 26 0.72 0.74 31.42
C VAL A 26 0.87 -0.34 30.35
N TRP A 27 2.01 -0.45 29.65
CA TRP A 27 2.17 -1.46 28.59
C TRP A 27 2.17 -2.90 29.11
N GLN A 28 2.81 -3.20 30.23
CA GLN A 28 2.76 -4.54 30.84
C GLN A 28 1.34 -4.90 31.30
N GLN A 29 0.61 -3.96 31.90
CA GLN A 29 -0.74 -4.21 32.42
C GLN A 29 -1.80 -4.24 31.31
N VAL A 30 -1.64 -3.44 30.25
CA VAL A 30 -2.47 -3.51 29.03
C VAL A 30 -2.29 -4.85 28.31
N LEU A 31 -1.06 -5.38 28.26
CA LEU A 31 -0.79 -6.68 27.64
C LEU A 31 -1.29 -7.84 28.51
N SER A 32 -1.22 -7.74 29.83
CA SER A 32 -1.81 -8.74 30.74
C SER A 32 -3.34 -8.73 30.69
N ASP A 33 -3.97 -7.55 30.71
CA ASP A 33 -5.42 -7.41 30.80
C ASP A 33 -6.10 -7.68 29.45
N ALA A 34 -5.46 -7.32 28.33
CA ALA A 34 -5.94 -7.70 27.01
C ALA A 34 -6.01 -9.24 26.85
N SER A 35 -5.09 -9.99 27.46
CA SER A 35 -5.14 -11.45 27.40
C SER A 35 -6.32 -12.07 28.17
N GLN A 36 -6.82 -11.39 29.23
CA GLN A 36 -7.97 -11.84 30.02
C GLN A 36 -9.32 -11.30 29.51
N LEU A 37 -9.37 -10.09 28.96
CA LEU A 37 -10.60 -9.49 28.43
C LEU A 37 -11.12 -10.17 27.15
N PHE A 38 -10.26 -10.85 26.38
CA PHE A 38 -10.71 -11.64 25.22
C PHE A 38 -11.24 -13.04 25.57
N LEU A 39 -11.13 -13.49 26.83
CA LEU A 39 -11.66 -14.79 27.27
C LEU A 39 -13.05 -14.68 27.92
N ASN A 40 -13.47 -13.51 28.40
CA ASN A 40 -14.70 -13.36 29.19
C ASN A 40 -15.68 -12.27 28.73
N TYR A 41 -15.57 -11.77 27.49
CA TYR A 41 -16.56 -10.83 26.94
C TYR A 41 -17.37 -11.46 25.80
N SER A 42 -18.58 -11.91 26.13
CA SER A 42 -19.69 -12.09 25.19
C SER A 42 -20.63 -10.89 25.32
N PRO A 43 -20.61 -9.91 24.40
CA PRO A 43 -21.67 -8.91 24.37
C PRO A 43 -22.89 -9.44 23.58
N PRO A 44 -24.11 -9.04 23.96
CA PRO A 44 -25.35 -9.59 23.42
C PRO A 44 -25.64 -9.19 21.98
N PHE A 45 -26.36 -10.09 21.33
CA PHE A 45 -27.00 -9.97 20.02
C PHE A 45 -27.97 -8.77 19.90
N TYR A 46 -28.22 -8.42 18.63
CA TYR A 46 -29.25 -7.55 18.04
C TYR A 46 -28.94 -6.05 17.91
N TYR A 47 -28.69 -5.61 16.67
CA TYR A 47 -29.73 -4.91 15.89
C TYR A 47 -29.73 -5.40 14.45
N GLN A 48 -30.86 -5.99 14.07
CA GLN A 48 -31.24 -6.37 12.71
C GLN A 48 -32.19 -5.28 12.21
N VAL A 49 -31.96 -4.69 11.05
CA VAL A 49 -33.05 -4.16 10.22
C VAL A 49 -32.70 -4.46 8.77
N GLY A 50 -33.54 -5.28 8.15
CA GLY A 50 -33.34 -5.81 6.80
C GLY A 50 -33.69 -4.82 5.70
N ASN A 51 -33.17 -5.11 4.50
CA ASN A 51 -33.75 -4.64 3.26
C ASN A 51 -35.01 -5.48 2.96
N GLY A 52 -36.15 -4.82 2.88
CA GLY A 52 -37.34 -5.37 2.26
C GLY A 52 -38.13 -4.21 1.68
N PHE A 53 -38.21 -4.13 0.35
CA PHE A 53 -39.44 -3.96 -0.44
C PHE A 53 -39.07 -3.75 -1.91
N ALA A 54 -39.57 -4.66 -2.76
CA ALA A 54 -39.83 -4.44 -4.17
C ALA A 54 -41.30 -4.00 -4.35
N ASP A 55 -41.61 -3.44 -5.53
CA ASP A 55 -42.75 -2.59 -5.88
C ASP A 55 -44.19 -3.19 -5.88
N GLN A 56 -45.16 -2.28 -5.63
CA GLN A 56 -46.60 -2.22 -6.04
C GLN A 56 -47.74 -2.90 -5.18
N PRO A 57 -49.05 -2.54 -5.34
CA PRO A 57 -49.73 -1.26 -4.98
C PRO A 57 -51.10 -1.40 -4.21
N GLY A 58 -51.49 -0.37 -3.43
CA GLY A 58 -52.88 -0.01 -2.99
C GLY A 58 -53.49 -0.75 -1.77
N PRO A 59 -54.59 -0.27 -1.10
CA PRO A 59 -55.39 0.96 -1.27
C PRO A 59 -55.61 1.82 0.03
N SER A 60 -55.85 3.12 -0.22
CA SER A 60 -56.69 4.14 0.45
C SER A 60 -57.01 4.13 1.96
N SER A 61 -56.70 5.25 2.63
CA SER A 61 -57.70 6.09 3.33
C SER A 61 -57.17 7.52 3.59
N ASP A 62 -58.06 8.49 3.33
CA ASP A 62 -57.96 9.95 3.47
C ASP A 62 -57.30 10.44 4.79
N GLY A 63 -56.71 11.62 4.89
CA GLY A 63 -56.63 12.75 3.96
C GLY A 63 -55.84 13.90 4.61
N GLY A 64 -55.32 14.80 3.77
CA GLY A 64 -54.59 15.99 4.19
C GLY A 64 -53.86 16.63 3.01
N VAL A 65 -54.58 17.46 2.27
CA VAL A 65 -54.16 18.19 1.06
C VAL A 65 -53.13 19.30 1.40
N LEU A 66 -52.34 19.69 0.37
CA LEU A 66 -51.46 20.87 0.19
C LEU A 66 -49.95 20.54 0.34
N VAL A 67 -49.03 20.71 -0.63
CA VAL A 67 -48.98 21.44 -1.91
C VAL A 67 -47.96 20.75 -2.84
N GLU A 68 -48.27 20.70 -4.14
CA GLU A 68 -47.39 20.24 -5.22
C GLU A 68 -46.15 21.14 -5.44
N GLY A 69 -45.02 20.51 -5.78
CA GLY A 69 -43.98 21.09 -6.64
C GLY A 69 -42.90 21.91 -5.96
N ASN A 70 -41.69 21.35 -5.84
CA ASN A 70 -40.45 22.12 -5.95
C ASN A 70 -39.38 21.24 -6.61
N ALA A 71 -38.93 21.63 -7.80
CA ALA A 71 -37.65 21.18 -8.34
C ALA A 71 -36.51 21.64 -7.41
N PRO A 72 -35.38 20.93 -7.33
CA PRO A 72 -34.24 21.38 -6.54
C PRO A 72 -33.77 22.75 -7.05
N GLU A 73 -33.83 23.78 -6.19
CA GLU A 73 -33.40 25.14 -6.51
C GLU A 73 -31.87 25.15 -6.72
N ASN A 74 -31.41 25.68 -7.86
CA ASN A 74 -29.99 25.72 -8.25
C ASN A 74 -29.22 26.78 -7.43
N LEU A 75 -28.17 26.38 -6.70
CA LEU A 75 -27.30 27.25 -5.88
C LEU A 75 -25.99 27.62 -6.62
N GLU A 76 -25.88 27.40 -7.93
CA GLU A 76 -24.67 27.71 -8.72
C GLU A 76 -24.12 29.13 -8.49
N ASN A 77 -24.99 30.13 -8.32
CA ASN A 77 -24.57 31.51 -8.08
C ASN A 77 -24.06 31.75 -6.64
N ALA A 78 -24.48 30.92 -5.67
CA ALA A 78 -24.06 31.03 -4.28
C ALA A 78 -22.74 30.30 -3.99
N VAL A 79 -22.29 29.41 -4.87
CA VAL A 79 -21.05 28.63 -4.71
C VAL A 79 -19.93 29.24 -5.55
N ILE A 80 -18.89 29.75 -4.89
CA ILE A 80 -17.76 30.39 -5.55
C ILE A 80 -16.54 29.48 -5.39
N ILE A 81 -15.96 29.05 -6.51
CA ILE A 81 -14.78 28.18 -6.56
C ILE A 81 -13.76 28.79 -7.51
N ASP A 82 -12.63 29.21 -6.96
CA ASP A 82 -11.50 29.78 -7.70
C ASP A 82 -10.34 28.78 -7.72
N GLU A 83 -9.84 28.44 -8.91
CA GLU A 83 -8.62 27.64 -9.05
C GLU A 83 -7.42 28.55 -8.76
N GLY A 84 -6.63 28.17 -7.76
CA GLY A 84 -5.40 28.88 -7.39
C GLY A 84 -4.22 28.35 -8.18
N ASN A 85 -3.48 27.42 -7.58
CA ASN A 85 -2.22 26.92 -8.12
C ASN A 85 -2.34 25.46 -8.58
N ARG A 86 -1.69 25.14 -9.70
CA ARG A 86 -1.56 23.78 -10.25
C ARG A 86 -0.08 23.44 -10.37
N ARG A 87 0.36 22.35 -9.75
CA ARG A 87 1.76 21.93 -9.73
C ARG A 87 1.94 20.43 -9.92
N ILE A 88 3.07 20.05 -10.49
CA ILE A 88 3.47 18.65 -10.64
C ILE A 88 4.41 18.27 -9.49
N ASN A 89 3.97 17.34 -8.66
CA ASN A 89 4.78 16.73 -7.62
C ASN A 89 5.61 15.57 -8.19
N ARG A 90 6.84 15.87 -8.60
CA ARG A 90 7.77 14.89 -9.20
C ARG A 90 8.11 13.72 -8.27
N ARG A 91 8.06 13.91 -6.94
CA ARG A 91 8.39 12.87 -5.95
C ARG A 91 7.34 11.77 -5.92
N TYR A 92 6.07 12.12 -6.11
CA TYR A 92 4.95 11.18 -6.06
C TYR A 92 4.33 10.90 -7.43
N ASN A 93 4.92 11.47 -8.50
CA ASN A 93 4.37 11.46 -9.85
C ASN A 93 2.87 11.82 -9.86
N ALA A 94 2.54 12.90 -9.14
CA ALA A 94 1.18 13.34 -8.90
C ALA A 94 1.01 14.80 -9.34
N GLU A 95 -0.18 15.15 -9.80
CA GLU A 95 -0.59 16.53 -10.03
C GLU A 95 -1.37 17.03 -8.80
N GLU A 96 -1.08 18.24 -8.36
CA GLU A 96 -1.73 18.89 -7.23
C GLU A 96 -2.38 20.19 -7.69
N VAL A 97 -3.66 20.36 -7.38
CA VAL A 97 -4.46 21.54 -7.73
C VAL A 97 -5.11 22.09 -6.46
N THR A 98 -4.90 23.36 -6.16
CA THR A 98 -5.50 24.03 -5.00
C THR A 98 -6.66 24.90 -5.46
N PHE A 99 -7.81 24.74 -4.82
CA PHE A 99 -9.00 25.57 -5.02
C PHE A 99 -9.32 26.36 -3.75
N GLN A 100 -9.84 27.57 -3.91
CA GLN A 100 -10.51 28.31 -2.83
C GLN A 100 -12.00 28.23 -3.08
N ALA A 101 -12.75 27.70 -2.10
CA ALA A 101 -14.18 27.52 -2.19
C ALA A 101 -14.90 28.27 -1.07
N ARG A 102 -15.93 29.06 -1.40
CA ARG A 102 -16.74 29.80 -0.41
C ARG A 102 -18.22 29.80 -0.80
N ILE A 103 -19.08 29.94 0.20
CA ILE A 103 -20.53 30.08 0.00
C ILE A 103 -20.91 31.53 0.27
N ASP A 104 -21.50 32.19 -0.73
CA ASP A 104 -22.07 33.52 -0.59
C ASP A 104 -23.48 33.43 0.01
N THR A 105 -23.57 33.73 1.31
CA THR A 105 -24.83 33.68 2.07
C THR A 105 -25.87 34.70 1.58
N GLN A 106 -25.45 35.77 0.88
CA GLN A 106 -26.35 36.78 0.33
C GLN A 106 -27.04 36.31 -0.96
N GLN A 107 -26.45 35.33 -1.64
CA GLN A 107 -26.97 34.75 -2.89
C GLN A 107 -27.78 33.46 -2.67
N ILE A 108 -27.95 33.01 -1.41
CA ILE A 108 -28.82 31.87 -1.08
C ILE A 108 -30.29 32.25 -1.33
N PRO A 109 -31.08 31.41 -2.04
CA PRO A 109 -32.50 31.64 -2.28
C PRO A 109 -33.30 31.93 -1.00
N PRO A 110 -34.27 32.87 -0.99
CA PRO A 110 -35.03 33.25 0.20
C PRO A 110 -35.75 32.09 0.90
N ARG A 111 -36.19 31.06 0.15
CA ARG A 111 -36.82 29.86 0.71
C ARG A 111 -35.88 29.01 1.55
N LEU A 112 -34.64 28.85 1.09
CA LEU A 112 -33.60 28.10 1.80
C LEU A 112 -33.06 28.85 3.02
N ARG A 113 -33.17 30.18 3.09
CA ARG A 113 -32.84 30.96 4.30
C ARG A 113 -33.75 30.62 5.48
N MET A 114 -34.98 30.16 5.22
CA MET A 114 -35.93 29.76 6.26
C MET A 114 -35.66 28.36 6.82
N THR A 115 -34.82 27.56 6.16
CA THR A 115 -34.42 26.20 6.58
C THR A 115 -32.88 26.04 6.54
N PRO A 116 -32.14 26.67 7.48
CA PRO A 116 -30.68 26.82 7.39
C PRO A 116 -29.90 25.51 7.26
N LEU A 117 -30.39 24.43 7.88
CA LEU A 117 -29.73 23.13 7.83
C LEU A 117 -29.88 22.45 6.45
N VAL A 118 -31.07 22.55 5.85
CA VAL A 118 -31.36 21.99 4.53
C VAL A 118 -30.59 22.74 3.46
N ALA A 119 -30.55 24.08 3.56
CA ALA A 119 -29.77 24.95 2.70
C ALA A 119 -28.27 24.64 2.74
N ALA A 120 -27.72 24.39 3.94
CA ALA A 120 -26.31 24.07 4.12
C ALA A 120 -25.94 22.72 3.49
N VAL A 121 -26.79 21.70 3.66
CA VAL A 121 -26.56 20.37 3.06
C VAL A 121 -26.59 20.45 1.53
N GLU A 122 -27.58 21.14 0.98
CA GLU A 122 -27.72 21.30 -0.47
C GLU A 122 -26.55 22.10 -1.06
N ALA A 123 -26.14 23.19 -0.41
CA ALA A 123 -25.00 24.00 -0.85
C ALA A 123 -23.67 23.23 -0.82
N VAL A 124 -23.44 22.39 0.21
CA VAL A 124 -22.25 21.54 0.28
C VAL A 124 -22.28 20.45 -0.80
N HIS A 125 -23.43 19.81 -1.03
CA HIS A 125 -23.58 18.82 -2.10
C HIS A 125 -23.28 19.42 -3.49
N GLN A 126 -23.78 20.63 -3.77
CA GLN A 126 -23.52 21.30 -5.04
C GLN A 126 -22.06 21.73 -5.18
N LEU A 127 -21.45 22.27 -4.12
CA LEU A 127 -20.02 22.64 -4.12
C LEU A 127 -19.11 21.44 -4.41
N ILE A 128 -19.36 20.30 -3.78
CA ILE A 128 -18.60 19.07 -4.03
C ILE A 128 -18.85 18.54 -5.45
N SER A 129 -20.09 18.61 -5.94
CA SER A 129 -20.41 18.18 -7.30
C SER A 129 -19.65 18.99 -8.36
N ILE A 130 -19.59 20.31 -8.21
CA ILE A 130 -18.85 21.20 -9.11
C ILE A 130 -17.33 20.94 -9.03
N LEU A 131 -16.78 20.73 -7.82
CA LEU A 131 -15.36 20.39 -7.65
C LEU A 131 -15.00 19.06 -8.33
N ILE A 132 -15.81 18.02 -8.15
CA ILE A 132 -15.61 16.72 -8.80
C ILE A 132 -15.64 16.89 -10.32
N LEU A 133 -16.63 17.62 -10.85
CA LEU A 133 -16.77 17.86 -12.28
C LEU A 133 -15.53 18.58 -12.84
N ARG A 134 -15.05 19.65 -12.19
CA ARG A 134 -13.88 20.40 -12.64
C ARG A 134 -12.59 19.57 -12.61
N CYS A 135 -12.42 18.74 -11.58
CA CYS A 135 -11.19 17.96 -11.40
C CYS A 135 -11.12 16.70 -12.28
N THR A 136 -12.26 16.14 -12.69
CA THR A 136 -12.31 14.86 -13.40
C THR A 136 -12.40 14.96 -14.92
N ARG A 137 -12.61 16.16 -15.48
CA ARG A 137 -12.81 16.39 -16.94
C ARG A 137 -11.78 15.71 -17.86
N ASN A 138 -10.52 15.67 -17.44
CA ASN A 138 -9.41 15.13 -18.24
C ASN A 138 -8.76 13.87 -17.62
N LEU A 139 -9.45 13.19 -16.70
CA LEU A 139 -8.90 12.03 -15.99
C LEU A 139 -9.45 10.71 -16.52
N ARG A 140 -8.61 9.67 -16.52
CA ARG A 140 -9.05 8.31 -16.88
C ARG A 140 -9.80 7.69 -15.69
N PRO A 141 -10.79 6.80 -15.92
CA PRO A 141 -11.51 6.12 -14.83
C PRO A 141 -10.60 5.33 -13.88
N THR A 142 -9.41 4.94 -14.34
CA THR A 142 -8.39 4.19 -13.57
C THR A 142 -7.45 5.07 -12.75
N ASP A 143 -7.43 6.37 -12.99
CA ASP A 143 -6.60 7.31 -12.24
C ASP A 143 -7.10 7.43 -10.79
N LEU A 144 -6.23 7.82 -9.87
CA LEU A 144 -6.59 8.05 -8.48
C LEU A 144 -6.70 9.55 -8.20
N ILE A 145 -7.66 9.92 -7.37
CA ILE A 145 -7.89 11.29 -6.94
C ILE A 145 -8.16 11.33 -5.44
N ARG A 146 -7.72 12.38 -4.77
CA ARG A 146 -7.91 12.63 -3.34
C ARG A 146 -8.22 14.11 -3.13
N PHE A 147 -9.18 14.38 -2.26
CA PHE A 147 -9.56 15.73 -1.83
C PHE A 147 -9.11 15.94 -0.38
N CYS A 148 -8.49 17.08 -0.11
CA CYS A 148 -8.11 17.55 1.21
C CYS A 148 -8.74 18.93 1.43
N PHE A 149 -9.57 19.05 2.45
CA PHE A 149 -10.28 20.28 2.82
C PHE A 149 -9.61 20.87 4.06
N ASP A 150 -9.18 22.11 3.96
CA ASP A 150 -8.57 22.86 5.05
C ASP A 150 -9.36 24.14 5.31
N ALA A 151 -9.59 24.46 6.58
CA ALA A 151 -10.35 25.61 7.01
C ALA A 151 -9.79 26.14 8.34
N ILE A 152 -9.95 27.44 8.58
CA ILE A 152 -9.39 28.12 9.77
C ILE A 152 -9.87 27.47 11.08
N ASP A 153 -11.11 27.01 11.10
CA ASP A 153 -11.74 26.41 12.29
C ASP A 153 -11.44 24.90 12.44
N LEU A 154 -10.56 24.32 11.62
CA LEU A 154 -10.15 22.91 11.68
C LEU A 154 -8.73 22.78 12.24
N ASP A 155 -8.57 22.03 13.33
CA ASP A 155 -7.23 21.69 13.88
C ASP A 155 -6.38 20.87 12.89
N ARG A 156 -7.04 20.16 11.96
CA ARG A 156 -6.41 19.33 10.93
C ARG A 156 -7.26 19.30 9.65
N PRO A 157 -6.62 19.25 8.46
CA PRO A 157 -7.34 19.09 7.21
C PRO A 157 -8.16 17.81 7.16
N VAL A 158 -9.38 17.90 6.65
CA VAL A 158 -10.23 16.73 6.37
C VAL A 158 -9.82 16.16 5.03
N SER A 159 -9.41 14.90 5.03
CA SER A 159 -8.93 14.26 3.81
C SER A 159 -9.77 13.04 3.45
N THR A 160 -10.08 12.91 2.16
CA THR A 160 -10.52 11.62 1.59
C THR A 160 -9.32 10.67 1.49
N THR A 161 -9.60 9.39 1.29
CA THR A 161 -8.56 8.45 0.81
C THR A 161 -8.29 8.69 -0.69
N LEU A 162 -7.30 8.00 -1.25
CA LEU A 162 -7.16 7.92 -2.71
C LEU A 162 -8.30 7.07 -3.27
N ILE A 163 -9.13 7.66 -4.12
CA ILE A 163 -10.32 7.05 -4.72
C ILE A 163 -10.06 6.90 -6.22
N LEU A 164 -10.48 5.78 -6.82
CA LEU A 164 -10.49 5.64 -8.28
C LEU A 164 -11.50 6.63 -8.86
N VAL A 165 -11.16 7.32 -9.95
CA VAL A 165 -12.11 8.22 -10.63
C VAL A 165 -13.42 7.49 -10.97
N SER A 166 -13.36 6.20 -11.36
CA SER A 166 -14.55 5.38 -11.62
C SER A 166 -15.42 5.06 -10.39
N LYS A 167 -14.93 5.35 -9.19
CA LYS A 167 -15.61 5.10 -7.90
C LYS A 167 -15.85 6.39 -7.12
N LEU A 168 -15.49 7.54 -7.69
CA LEU A 168 -15.66 8.82 -7.05
C LEU A 168 -17.14 9.25 -7.17
N THR A 169 -17.78 9.45 -6.03
CA THR A 169 -19.14 10.01 -5.93
C THR A 169 -19.14 11.20 -4.98
N VAL A 170 -20.18 12.04 -5.02
CA VAL A 170 -20.34 13.16 -4.09
C VAL A 170 -20.31 12.67 -2.64
N GLU A 171 -21.00 11.57 -2.35
CA GLU A 171 -21.10 10.96 -1.02
C GLU A 171 -19.75 10.46 -0.53
N SER A 172 -18.89 9.96 -1.43
CA SER A 172 -17.55 9.50 -1.08
C SER A 172 -16.64 10.62 -0.55
N VAL A 173 -16.94 11.87 -0.91
CA VAL A 173 -16.23 13.08 -0.48
C VAL A 173 -16.94 13.74 0.70
N VAL A 174 -18.28 13.76 0.71
CA VAL A 174 -19.09 14.33 1.80
C VAL A 174 -18.99 13.50 3.08
N ALA A 175 -18.94 12.17 3.00
CA ALA A 175 -18.92 11.32 4.20
C ALA A 175 -17.71 11.56 5.14
N PRO A 176 -16.46 11.73 4.65
CA PRO A 176 -15.35 12.19 5.48
C PRO A 176 -15.58 13.54 6.15
N ILE A 177 -16.17 14.50 5.44
CA ILE A 177 -16.50 15.84 5.95
C ILE A 177 -17.53 15.71 7.08
N MET A 178 -18.62 14.97 6.86
CA MET A 178 -19.68 14.76 7.85
C MET A 178 -19.18 14.07 9.13
N ARG A 179 -18.27 13.09 9.02
CA ARG A 179 -17.67 12.45 10.19
C ARG A 179 -16.89 13.42 11.06
N VAL A 180 -16.19 14.38 10.44
CA VAL A 180 -15.43 15.40 11.19
C VAL A 180 -16.38 16.47 11.73
N LEU A 181 -17.34 16.95 10.94
CA LEU A 181 -18.30 17.95 11.36
C LEU A 181 -19.18 17.52 12.55
N GLN A 182 -19.47 16.23 12.70
CA GLN A 182 -20.15 15.69 13.90
C GLN A 182 -19.39 15.97 15.21
N SER A 183 -18.09 16.26 15.14
CA SER A 183 -17.21 16.54 16.28
C SER A 183 -16.91 18.04 16.47
N TYR A 184 -17.25 18.91 15.51
CA TYR A 184 -16.95 20.34 15.52
C TYR A 184 -18.25 21.16 15.42
N LYS A 185 -18.74 21.68 16.54
CA LYS A 185 -20.03 22.42 16.63
C LYS A 185 -20.02 23.83 16.02
N HIS A 186 -18.89 24.34 15.52
CA HIS A 186 -18.73 25.76 15.17
C HIS A 186 -18.07 26.05 13.80
N LEU A 187 -18.02 25.10 12.85
CA LEU A 187 -17.42 25.38 11.53
C LEU A 187 -18.26 26.43 10.78
N LYS A 188 -17.69 27.62 10.55
CA LYS A 188 -18.35 28.71 9.83
C LYS A 188 -17.93 28.70 8.35
N LEU A 189 -18.77 28.11 7.49
CA LEU A 189 -18.55 28.02 6.02
C LEU A 189 -18.42 29.38 5.31
N GLU A 190 -18.74 30.49 5.99
CA GLU A 190 -18.59 31.86 5.48
C GLU A 190 -17.14 32.30 5.29
N HIS A 191 -16.19 31.72 6.04
CA HIS A 191 -14.76 32.08 5.97
C HIS A 191 -14.00 31.43 4.82
N GLY A 192 -14.67 30.59 4.02
CA GLY A 192 -14.06 29.85 2.91
C GLY A 192 -13.29 28.60 3.35
N VAL A 193 -13.11 27.68 2.41
CA VAL A 193 -12.42 26.40 2.57
C VAL A 193 -11.39 26.28 1.45
N THR A 194 -10.15 25.96 1.82
CA THR A 194 -9.12 25.60 0.86
C THR A 194 -9.25 24.12 0.52
N VAL A 195 -9.28 23.78 -0.77
CA VAL A 195 -9.40 22.41 -1.25
C VAL A 195 -8.20 22.03 -2.09
N ASP A 196 -7.34 21.19 -1.53
CA ASP A 196 -6.23 20.59 -2.26
C ASP A 196 -6.67 19.26 -2.90
N VAL A 197 -6.50 19.16 -4.20
CA VAL A 197 -6.82 17.98 -5.00
C VAL A 197 -5.55 17.34 -5.51
N ILE A 198 -5.32 16.08 -5.14
CA ILE A 198 -4.15 15.30 -5.55
C ILE A 198 -4.60 14.24 -6.55
N ILE A 199 -4.02 14.26 -7.74
CA ILE A 199 -4.33 13.40 -8.88
C ILE A 199 -3.10 12.53 -9.19
N ILE A 200 -3.29 11.22 -9.32
CA ILE A 200 -2.25 10.27 -9.70
C ILE A 200 -2.70 9.53 -10.95
N HIS A 201 -2.01 9.77 -12.06
CA HIS A 201 -2.24 9.04 -13.30
C HIS A 201 -1.75 7.59 -13.18
N ARG A 202 -2.63 6.64 -13.54
CA ARG A 202 -2.32 5.21 -13.50
C ARG A 202 -2.37 4.60 -14.88
N ASP A 203 -1.23 4.11 -15.32
CA ASP A 203 -1.17 3.24 -16.49
C ASP A 203 -1.84 1.90 -16.19
N VAL A 204 -2.40 1.29 -17.23
CA VAL A 204 -3.35 0.18 -17.12
C VAL A 204 -2.70 -1.05 -16.45
N GLY A 205 -3.17 -1.43 -15.25
CA GLY A 205 -3.10 -2.83 -14.76
C GLY A 205 -2.50 -3.07 -13.37
N ALA A 206 -3.33 -3.03 -12.31
CA ALA A 206 -3.00 -3.55 -10.98
C ALA A 206 -3.79 -4.82 -10.63
N GLY A 207 -3.80 -5.79 -11.55
CA GLY A 207 -4.34 -7.13 -11.31
C GLY A 207 -3.22 -8.14 -11.09
N ARG A 208 -3.31 -8.97 -10.03
CA ARG A 208 -2.33 -10.00 -9.62
C ARG A 208 -2.08 -11.15 -10.63
N GLY A 209 -2.47 -11.01 -11.90
CA GLY A 209 -2.40 -12.08 -12.91
C GLY A 209 -1.52 -11.77 -14.13
N ARG A 210 -1.18 -10.50 -14.39
CA ARG A 210 -0.25 -10.13 -15.46
C ARG A 210 1.02 -9.60 -14.81
N LYS A 211 2.14 -10.32 -14.96
CA LYS A 211 3.45 -9.70 -14.81
C LYS A 211 3.55 -8.63 -15.89
N VAL A 212 3.44 -7.37 -15.47
CA VAL A 212 3.77 -6.24 -16.34
C VAL A 212 5.28 -6.26 -16.43
N PHE A 213 5.80 -6.59 -17.60
CA PHE A 213 7.21 -6.40 -17.89
C PHE A 213 7.40 -4.92 -18.16
N ASN A 214 8.09 -4.21 -17.28
CA ASN A 214 8.62 -2.91 -17.66
C ASN A 214 9.86 -3.20 -18.49
N ILE A 215 9.63 -3.32 -19.80
CA ILE A 215 10.64 -3.77 -20.77
C ILE A 215 11.94 -2.96 -20.65
N ASP A 216 11.85 -1.67 -20.33
CA ASP A 216 13.00 -0.77 -20.21
C ASP A 216 13.86 -1.03 -18.98
N ILE A 217 13.24 -1.41 -17.87
CA ILE A 217 13.90 -1.72 -16.59
C ILE A 217 14.31 -3.19 -16.55
N ASP A 218 13.38 -4.09 -16.89
CA ASP A 218 13.54 -5.53 -16.73
C ASP A 218 14.66 -6.07 -17.62
N ARG A 219 14.84 -5.50 -18.82
CA ARG A 219 15.90 -5.92 -19.74
C ARG A 219 17.30 -5.91 -19.12
N LEU A 220 17.59 -4.93 -18.25
CA LEU A 220 18.92 -4.74 -17.64
C LEU A 220 19.31 -5.89 -16.71
N SER A 221 18.31 -6.56 -16.14
CA SER A 221 18.49 -7.67 -15.19
C SER A 221 18.49 -9.06 -15.83
N LYS A 222 18.07 -9.16 -17.11
CA LYS A 222 17.75 -10.44 -17.74
C LYS A 222 18.96 -11.01 -18.47
N ARG A 223 19.45 -12.16 -18.00
CA ARG A 223 20.54 -12.92 -18.64
C ARG A 223 20.22 -13.38 -20.07
N SER A 224 18.94 -13.41 -20.46
CA SER A 224 18.48 -13.74 -21.81
C SER A 224 18.73 -12.62 -22.83
N ILE A 225 19.18 -11.44 -22.41
CA ILE A 225 19.56 -10.34 -23.28
C ILE A 225 21.08 -10.29 -23.40
N LEU A 226 21.55 -9.89 -24.57
CA LEU A 226 22.93 -9.52 -24.79
C LEU A 226 22.96 -8.03 -25.09
N HIS A 227 23.49 -7.26 -24.15
CA HIS A 227 23.67 -5.82 -24.31
C HIS A 227 24.80 -5.54 -25.27
N ILE A 228 24.53 -4.64 -26.22
CA ILE A 228 25.53 -4.15 -27.15
C ILE A 228 26.02 -2.81 -26.60
N GLU A 229 27.33 -2.64 -26.46
CA GLU A 229 27.83 -1.33 -26.04
C GLU A 229 27.54 -0.29 -27.14
N PRO A 230 27.03 0.91 -26.79
CA PRO A 230 26.87 1.99 -27.74
C PRO A 230 28.18 2.28 -28.45
N ASP A 231 28.14 2.38 -29.77
CA ASP A 231 29.29 2.70 -30.61
C ASP A 231 29.04 4.06 -31.27
N GLU A 232 30.04 4.94 -31.27
CA GLU A 232 30.02 6.26 -31.91
C GLU A 232 29.61 6.17 -33.39
N LEU A 233 29.90 5.03 -34.03
CA LEU A 233 29.56 4.76 -35.43
C LEU A 233 28.12 4.30 -35.69
N ARG A 234 27.24 4.25 -34.65
CA ARG A 234 25.82 3.85 -34.74
C ARG A 234 25.53 2.48 -35.37
N GLN A 235 26.50 1.56 -35.37
CA GLN A 235 26.37 0.22 -35.99
C GLN A 235 25.75 -0.85 -35.07
N CYS A 236 25.05 -0.45 -34.01
CA CYS A 236 24.49 -1.37 -33.02
C CYS A 236 23.58 -2.43 -33.65
N CYS A 237 22.78 -2.07 -34.67
CA CYS A 237 21.91 -3.00 -35.40
C CYS A 237 22.71 -4.13 -36.07
N ALA A 238 23.75 -3.79 -36.83
CA ALA A 238 24.55 -4.77 -37.54
C ALA A 238 25.37 -5.66 -36.59
N LYS A 239 25.86 -5.10 -35.49
CA LYS A 239 26.48 -5.90 -34.40
C LYS A 239 25.47 -6.86 -33.77
N ALA A 240 24.22 -6.43 -33.57
CA ALA A 240 23.16 -7.26 -33.02
C ALA A 240 22.84 -8.45 -33.92
N ILE A 241 22.75 -8.21 -35.22
CA ILE A 241 22.50 -9.25 -36.22
C ILE A 241 23.62 -10.30 -36.20
N LEU A 242 24.89 -9.87 -36.20
CA LEU A 242 26.04 -10.78 -36.13
C LEU A 242 26.05 -11.65 -34.87
N TYR A 243 25.79 -11.03 -33.71
CA TYR A 243 25.67 -11.76 -32.45
C TYR A 243 24.53 -12.78 -32.47
N ALA A 244 23.38 -12.39 -33.02
CA ALA A 244 22.24 -13.29 -33.13
C ALA A 244 22.50 -14.46 -34.07
N LEU A 245 23.16 -14.23 -35.22
CA LEU A 245 23.55 -15.27 -36.17
C LEU A 245 24.52 -16.29 -35.54
N ALA A 246 25.58 -15.81 -34.87
CA ALA A 246 26.51 -16.70 -34.19
C ALA A 246 25.84 -17.52 -33.07
N HIS A 247 24.88 -16.92 -32.36
CA HIS A 247 24.05 -17.64 -31.39
C HIS A 247 23.16 -18.71 -32.04
N LEU A 248 22.55 -18.40 -33.19
CA LEU A 248 21.73 -19.36 -33.94
C LEU A 248 22.56 -20.52 -34.50
N GLU A 249 23.83 -20.29 -34.84
CA GLU A 249 24.77 -21.29 -35.37
C GLU A 249 25.53 -22.04 -34.27
N ASN A 250 25.31 -21.65 -33.00
CA ASN A 250 26.04 -22.17 -31.84
C ASN A 250 27.57 -22.03 -31.98
N ASP A 251 28.03 -21.02 -32.72
CA ASP A 251 29.44 -20.72 -32.93
C ASP A 251 30.02 -19.99 -31.71
N ARG A 252 30.46 -20.79 -30.73
CA ARG A 252 31.04 -20.28 -29.47
C ARG A 252 32.35 -19.52 -29.69
N ALA A 253 33.10 -19.83 -30.74
CA ALA A 253 34.36 -19.16 -31.04
C ALA A 253 34.10 -17.72 -31.48
N SER A 254 33.15 -17.52 -32.41
CA SER A 254 32.71 -16.19 -32.81
C SER A 254 32.04 -15.45 -31.65
N ILE A 255 31.18 -16.08 -30.84
CA ILE A 255 30.55 -15.45 -29.68
C ILE A 255 31.60 -14.92 -28.68
N ASN A 256 32.63 -15.71 -28.39
CA ASN A 256 33.68 -15.33 -27.45
C ASN A 256 34.63 -14.28 -28.05
N ALA A 257 34.98 -14.41 -29.34
CA ALA A 257 35.79 -13.43 -30.05
C ALA A 257 35.09 -12.07 -30.14
N MET A 258 33.76 -12.07 -30.29
CA MET A 258 32.94 -10.85 -30.33
C MET A 258 32.83 -10.17 -28.97
N ARG A 259 32.91 -10.93 -27.86
CA ARG A 259 32.95 -10.37 -26.48
C ARG A 259 34.28 -9.71 -26.13
N ASP A 260 35.36 -10.01 -26.87
CA ASP A 260 36.69 -9.46 -26.61
C ASP A 260 36.81 -8.04 -27.18
N LYS A 261 36.92 -7.06 -26.27
CA LYS A 261 36.99 -5.62 -26.57
C LYS A 261 38.18 -5.22 -27.45
N ARG A 262 39.20 -6.09 -27.59
CA ARG A 262 40.45 -5.78 -28.28
C ARG A 262 40.46 -6.18 -29.77
N ARG A 263 39.43 -6.88 -30.26
CA ARG A 263 39.37 -7.39 -31.65
C ARG A 263 38.37 -6.59 -32.50
N LEU A 264 38.89 -5.84 -33.47
CA LEU A 264 38.12 -4.97 -34.38
C LEU A 264 37.32 -5.71 -35.49
N THR A 265 37.21 -7.04 -35.44
CA THR A 265 36.62 -7.86 -36.50
C THR A 265 35.10 -7.65 -36.66
N LEU A 266 34.42 -7.27 -35.57
CA LEU A 266 32.99 -6.90 -35.57
C LEU A 266 32.68 -5.68 -36.43
N LEU A 267 33.59 -4.70 -36.45
CA LEU A 267 33.34 -3.40 -37.06
C LEU A 267 33.31 -3.50 -38.59
N ASN A 268 34.21 -4.29 -39.17
CA ASN A 268 34.32 -4.46 -40.62
C ASN A 268 33.17 -5.31 -41.17
N ARG A 269 32.77 -6.37 -40.45
CA ARG A 269 31.67 -7.26 -40.87
C ARG A 269 30.29 -6.61 -40.64
N ALA A 270 30.16 -5.80 -39.59
CA ALA A 270 28.96 -4.99 -39.33
C ALA A 270 28.76 -3.89 -40.38
N LYS A 271 29.84 -3.23 -40.83
CA LYS A 271 29.80 -2.25 -41.93
C LYS A 271 29.27 -2.87 -43.23
N THR A 272 29.73 -4.06 -43.61
CA THR A 272 29.26 -4.76 -44.82
C THR A 272 27.77 -5.08 -44.72
N LEU A 273 27.34 -5.70 -43.62
CA LEU A 273 25.94 -6.05 -43.40
C LEU A 273 25.01 -4.83 -43.31
N HIS A 274 25.46 -3.71 -42.74
CA HIS A 274 24.65 -2.48 -42.66
C HIS A 274 24.39 -1.88 -44.04
N ASN A 275 25.40 -1.90 -44.92
CA ASN A 275 25.26 -1.42 -46.29
C ASN A 275 24.36 -2.33 -47.14
N ASP A 276 24.38 -3.65 -46.87
CA ASP A 276 23.62 -4.64 -47.63
C ASP A 276 22.14 -4.76 -47.19
N ALA A 277 21.80 -4.44 -45.92
CA ALA A 277 20.55 -4.89 -45.32
C ALA A 277 19.31 -4.03 -45.59
N GLY A 278 19.43 -2.76 -45.99
CA GLY A 278 18.36 -1.92 -46.56
C GLY A 278 16.90 -2.02 -46.07
N VAL A 279 16.59 -2.45 -44.83
CA VAL A 279 15.19 -2.81 -44.47
C VAL A 279 14.83 -2.59 -42.99
N ALA A 280 13.67 -1.96 -42.78
CA ALA A 280 12.85 -1.99 -41.56
C ALA A 280 12.01 -3.29 -41.50
N TYR A 281 11.90 -3.99 -40.35
CA TYR A 281 11.30 -5.34 -40.37
C TYR A 281 10.47 -5.76 -39.13
N LYS A 282 9.22 -6.15 -39.38
CA LYS A 282 8.76 -7.55 -39.21
C LYS A 282 8.44 -8.04 -40.61
N GLY A 283 8.90 -9.20 -41.01
CA GLY A 283 8.47 -9.80 -42.27
C GLY A 283 8.41 -11.31 -42.19
N GLU A 284 8.52 -11.95 -43.34
CA GLU A 284 8.03 -13.31 -43.58
C GLU A 284 8.55 -14.36 -42.58
N ASN A 285 7.66 -15.28 -42.23
CA ASN A 285 7.95 -16.38 -41.30
C ASN A 285 8.96 -17.36 -41.92
N ARG A 286 10.22 -17.24 -41.50
CA ARG A 286 11.30 -18.19 -41.85
C ARG A 286 11.53 -19.21 -40.73
N SER A 287 12.19 -20.32 -41.06
CA SER A 287 12.55 -21.42 -40.14
C SER A 287 13.53 -21.01 -39.04
N ARG A 288 14.34 -19.97 -39.28
CA ARG A 288 15.24 -19.36 -38.29
C ARG A 288 14.87 -17.88 -38.14
N ARG A 289 14.80 -17.41 -36.90
CA ARG A 289 14.42 -16.03 -36.56
C ARG A 289 15.45 -15.40 -35.63
N ILE A 290 15.73 -14.12 -35.85
CA ILE A 290 16.54 -13.28 -34.96
C ILE A 290 15.58 -12.35 -34.22
N ASN A 291 15.75 -12.20 -32.90
CA ASN A 291 14.93 -11.33 -32.07
C ASN A 291 15.77 -10.15 -31.60
N LEU A 292 15.41 -8.94 -32.05
CA LEU A 292 16.07 -7.69 -31.68
C LEU A 292 15.12 -6.84 -30.83
N TYR A 293 15.67 -6.12 -29.87
CA TYR A 293 14.97 -5.12 -29.08
C TYR A 293 15.50 -3.72 -29.42
N LEU A 294 14.64 -2.82 -29.89
CA LEU A 294 14.98 -1.44 -30.21
C LEU A 294 14.54 -0.51 -29.07
N TYR A 295 15.47 0.31 -28.58
CA TYR A 295 15.19 1.34 -27.59
C TYR A 295 16.20 2.49 -27.69
N ASN A 296 15.74 3.74 -27.69
CA ASN A 296 16.58 4.94 -27.86
C ASN A 296 17.59 4.80 -29.01
N ASP A 297 17.12 4.39 -30.20
CA ASP A 297 17.94 4.15 -31.39
C ASP A 297 19.10 3.15 -31.19
N HIS A 298 18.97 2.26 -30.20
CA HIS A 298 19.92 1.21 -29.89
C HIS A 298 19.27 -0.18 -29.99
N TYR A 299 19.98 -1.14 -30.58
CA TYR A 299 19.52 -2.52 -30.75
C TYR A 299 20.24 -3.49 -29.79
N ASP A 300 19.46 -4.20 -28.98
CA ASP A 300 19.90 -5.32 -28.16
C ASP A 300 19.43 -6.67 -28.75
N VAL A 301 20.14 -7.77 -28.45
CA VAL A 301 19.75 -9.12 -28.90
C VAL A 301 19.00 -9.87 -27.81
N ILE A 302 17.80 -10.36 -28.14
CA ILE A 302 17.06 -11.30 -27.30
C ILE A 302 17.46 -12.73 -27.66
N LYS A 303 18.30 -13.36 -26.83
CA LYS A 303 18.78 -14.74 -27.03
C LYS A 303 17.71 -15.79 -26.78
N SER A 304 16.69 -15.47 -25.99
CA SER A 304 15.56 -16.37 -25.69
C SER A 304 14.31 -15.57 -25.32
N LEU A 305 13.29 -15.63 -26.17
CA LEU A 305 11.98 -15.01 -25.90
C LEU A 305 11.32 -15.59 -24.65
N LYS A 306 11.44 -16.91 -24.46
CA LYS A 306 10.98 -17.59 -23.24
C LYS A 306 11.70 -17.07 -22.00
N GLY A 307 13.02 -16.89 -22.04
CA GLY A 307 13.77 -16.33 -20.91
C GLY A 307 13.45 -14.85 -20.66
N PHE A 308 13.19 -14.09 -21.73
CA PHE A 308 12.85 -12.66 -21.65
C PHE A 308 11.47 -12.45 -21.01
N TYR A 309 10.44 -13.14 -21.49
CA TYR A 309 9.05 -13.03 -21.00
C TYR A 309 8.69 -14.03 -19.88
N ASP A 310 9.66 -14.73 -19.29
CA ASP A 310 9.53 -15.90 -18.41
C ASP A 310 8.85 -17.13 -19.06
N HIS A 311 7.75 -16.93 -19.80
CA HIS A 311 7.18 -17.87 -20.76
C HIS A 311 6.60 -17.16 -21.98
N TYR A 312 6.83 -17.72 -23.16
CA TYR A 312 6.43 -17.16 -24.44
C TYR A 312 5.94 -18.26 -25.38
N CYS A 313 4.85 -18.00 -26.08
CA CYS A 313 4.30 -18.90 -27.09
C CYS A 313 4.72 -18.42 -28.48
N GLU A 314 5.62 -19.16 -29.13
CA GLU A 314 6.16 -18.82 -30.46
C GLU A 314 5.13 -19.00 -31.58
N SER A 315 4.11 -19.83 -31.37
CA SER A 315 3.10 -20.05 -32.39
C SER A 315 2.06 -18.94 -32.49
N CYS A 316 1.80 -18.20 -31.40
CA CYS A 316 0.86 -17.08 -31.41
C CYS A 316 1.49 -15.73 -31.05
N ASP A 317 2.82 -15.68 -30.93
CA ASP A 317 3.61 -14.50 -30.56
C ASP A 317 3.11 -13.79 -29.28
N LYS A 318 2.78 -14.54 -28.21
CA LYS A 318 2.28 -13.95 -26.95
C LYS A 318 2.99 -14.48 -25.71
N PRO A 319 3.33 -13.61 -24.73
CA PRO A 319 3.80 -14.03 -23.42
C PRO A 319 2.67 -14.66 -22.60
N HIS A 320 3.01 -15.57 -21.69
CA HIS A 320 2.04 -16.19 -20.80
C HIS A 320 2.64 -16.56 -19.44
N GLY A 321 1.79 -16.82 -18.44
CA GLY A 321 2.25 -17.24 -17.12
C GLY A 321 2.58 -18.73 -17.04
N ARG A 322 1.68 -19.59 -17.54
CA ARG A 322 1.88 -21.05 -17.63
C ARG A 322 1.19 -21.55 -18.89
N ILE A 323 1.71 -22.63 -19.47
CA ILE A 323 1.16 -23.16 -20.72
C ILE A 323 -0.28 -23.69 -20.55
N GLU A 324 -0.64 -24.13 -19.35
CA GLU A 324 -1.97 -24.64 -18.98
C GLU A 324 -3.05 -23.52 -18.97
N ASP A 325 -2.64 -22.32 -18.57
CA ASP A 325 -3.45 -21.11 -18.52
C ASP A 325 -3.48 -20.41 -19.90
N HIS A 326 -2.62 -20.83 -20.83
CA HIS A 326 -2.51 -20.25 -22.17
C HIS A 326 -3.55 -20.86 -23.12
N ARG A 327 -4.15 -20.02 -23.96
CA ARG A 327 -5.06 -20.42 -25.03
C ARG A 327 -4.44 -19.98 -26.36
N CYS A 328 -3.66 -20.89 -26.96
CA CYS A 328 -3.06 -20.66 -28.28
C CYS A 328 -4.10 -20.97 -29.37
N PRO A 329 -4.38 -20.05 -30.31
CA PRO A 329 -5.28 -20.32 -31.44
C PRO A 329 -4.80 -21.45 -32.35
N ASN A 330 -3.48 -21.66 -32.42
CA ASN A 330 -2.86 -22.60 -33.35
C ASN A 330 -2.60 -23.99 -32.71
N ALA A 331 -2.96 -24.20 -31.45
CA ALA A 331 -2.79 -25.47 -30.76
C ALA A 331 -4.14 -26.04 -30.30
N CYS A 332 -4.29 -27.35 -30.37
CA CYS A 332 -5.46 -28.04 -29.84
C CYS A 332 -5.65 -27.72 -28.35
N HIS A 333 -6.83 -27.22 -27.98
CA HIS A 333 -7.08 -26.83 -26.60
C HIS A 333 -7.10 -28.01 -25.63
N VAL A 334 -7.20 -29.25 -26.11
CA VAL A 334 -7.29 -30.49 -25.30
C VAL A 334 -5.93 -31.11 -25.04
N CYS A 335 -5.18 -31.44 -26.09
CA CYS A 335 -3.85 -32.07 -25.99
C CYS A 335 -2.68 -31.06 -26.08
N LEU A 336 -2.96 -29.78 -26.38
CA LEU A 336 -1.98 -28.69 -26.52
C LEU A 336 -0.96 -28.88 -27.66
N ARG A 337 -1.19 -29.84 -28.57
CA ARG A 337 -0.39 -30.06 -29.78
C ARG A 337 -0.82 -29.14 -30.92
N MET A 338 0.16 -28.73 -31.73
CA MET A 338 -0.04 -27.91 -32.93
C MET A 338 -0.49 -28.73 -34.15
N ASP A 339 -0.04 -29.98 -34.19
CA ASP A 339 -0.25 -30.97 -35.26
C ASP A 339 -1.43 -31.92 -34.95
N CYS A 340 -2.36 -31.50 -34.10
CA CYS A 340 -3.50 -32.33 -33.73
C CYS A 340 -4.54 -32.34 -34.86
N MET A 341 -4.70 -33.50 -35.50
CA MET A 341 -5.67 -33.66 -36.59
C MET A 341 -7.05 -34.09 -36.07
N PRO A 342 -8.16 -33.54 -36.61
CA PRO A 342 -9.50 -34.01 -36.31
C PRO A 342 -9.74 -35.41 -36.86
N GLY A 343 -10.54 -36.20 -36.15
CA GLY A 343 -10.99 -37.53 -36.53
C GLY A 343 -12.26 -37.88 -35.76
N GLU A 344 -12.42 -39.14 -35.37
CA GLU A 344 -13.55 -39.56 -34.54
C GLU A 344 -13.42 -38.97 -33.12
N MET A 345 -14.36 -38.11 -32.75
CA MET A 345 -14.32 -37.41 -31.46
C MET A 345 -14.60 -38.37 -30.31
N LYS A 346 -13.77 -38.31 -29.28
CA LYS A 346 -13.87 -39.20 -28.11
C LYS A 346 -13.93 -38.40 -26.83
N ARG A 347 -14.98 -38.62 -26.02
CA ARG A 347 -15.10 -37.98 -24.70
C ARG A 347 -14.39 -38.79 -23.64
N SER A 348 -13.53 -38.14 -22.85
CA SER A 348 -12.87 -38.80 -21.72
C SER A 348 -13.84 -39.04 -20.56
N GLY A 349 -13.87 -40.26 -20.01
CA GLY A 349 -14.67 -40.57 -18.82
C GLY A 349 -14.16 -39.94 -17.52
N GLU A 350 -12.87 -39.60 -17.46
CA GLU A 350 -12.22 -39.05 -16.26
C GLU A 350 -12.41 -37.53 -16.17
N CYS A 351 -11.99 -36.81 -17.22
CA CYS A 351 -11.97 -35.36 -17.25
C CYS A 351 -13.16 -34.76 -18.03
N ASP A 352 -14.01 -35.57 -18.66
CA ASP A 352 -15.20 -35.16 -19.42
C ASP A 352 -14.93 -34.25 -20.63
N ARG A 353 -13.67 -34.01 -20.97
CA ARG A 353 -13.26 -33.23 -22.15
C ARG A 353 -13.45 -34.05 -23.43
N LEU A 354 -13.81 -33.37 -24.51
CA LEU A 354 -13.98 -33.97 -25.84
C LEU A 354 -12.68 -33.88 -26.64
N CYS A 355 -12.01 -35.01 -26.84
CA CYS A 355 -10.82 -35.13 -27.69
C CYS A 355 -11.21 -35.17 -29.16
N GLN A 356 -10.36 -34.60 -30.02
CA GLN A 356 -10.64 -34.45 -31.45
C GLN A 356 -10.45 -35.74 -32.26
N SER A 357 -9.75 -36.73 -31.71
CA SER A 357 -9.42 -38.01 -32.35
C SER A 357 -8.93 -39.02 -31.29
N GLU A 358 -8.79 -40.30 -31.66
CA GLU A 358 -8.17 -41.32 -30.80
C GLU A 358 -6.72 -40.93 -30.44
N GLU A 359 -5.95 -40.41 -31.40
CA GLU A 359 -4.58 -39.93 -31.15
C GLU A 359 -4.56 -38.77 -30.14
N CYS A 360 -5.50 -37.82 -30.28
CA CYS A 360 -5.67 -36.73 -29.32
C CYS A 360 -5.98 -37.29 -27.92
N PHE A 361 -6.79 -38.33 -27.81
CA PHE A 361 -7.15 -38.97 -26.54
C PHE A 361 -5.95 -39.65 -25.87
N LEU A 362 -5.17 -40.41 -26.64
CA LEU A 362 -3.94 -41.06 -26.14
C LEU A 362 -2.91 -40.02 -25.69
N SER A 363 -2.65 -39.00 -26.50
CA SER A 363 -1.69 -37.93 -26.16
C SER A 363 -2.12 -37.11 -24.95
N HIS A 364 -3.43 -36.87 -24.80
CA HIS A 364 -4.03 -36.18 -23.66
C HIS A 364 -3.83 -36.93 -22.33
N LYS A 365 -3.92 -38.27 -22.36
CA LYS A 365 -3.69 -39.14 -21.19
C LYS A 365 -2.22 -39.49 -20.96
N ALA A 366 -1.37 -39.36 -21.97
CA ALA A 366 0.04 -39.66 -21.83
C ALA A 366 0.77 -38.72 -20.86
N THR A 367 1.81 -39.25 -20.21
CA THR A 367 2.77 -38.51 -19.38
C THR A 367 4.16 -38.48 -20.03
N PRO A 368 4.34 -37.81 -21.18
CA PRO A 368 5.62 -37.83 -21.88
C PRO A 368 6.71 -37.06 -21.11
N GLY A 369 7.92 -37.63 -21.08
CA GLY A 369 9.11 -37.02 -20.48
C GLY A 369 9.07 -36.96 -18.95
N ARG A 370 9.45 -35.81 -18.36
CA ARG A 370 9.49 -35.59 -16.89
C ARG A 370 8.12 -35.19 -16.28
N ARG A 371 7.01 -35.35 -17.00
CA ARG A 371 5.68 -34.96 -16.50
C ARG A 371 5.19 -35.98 -15.47
N LYS A 372 4.88 -35.52 -14.25
CA LYS A 372 4.34 -36.37 -13.18
C LYS A 372 2.85 -36.70 -13.31
N VAL A 373 2.10 -35.89 -14.07
CA VAL A 373 0.64 -36.00 -14.26
C VAL A 373 0.27 -35.66 -15.70
N SER A 374 -0.79 -36.30 -16.22
CA SER A 374 -1.26 -36.13 -17.59
C SER A 374 -2.00 -34.79 -17.79
N LEU A 375 -2.41 -34.47 -19.02
CA LEU A 375 -3.30 -33.32 -19.23
C LEU A 375 -4.74 -33.62 -18.78
N CYS A 376 -5.13 -34.91 -18.76
CA CYS A 376 -6.40 -35.41 -18.22
C CYS A 376 -6.55 -35.06 -16.73
N ASP A 377 -5.49 -35.27 -15.95
CA ASP A 377 -5.52 -35.04 -14.49
C ASP A 377 -5.56 -33.56 -14.12
N LYS A 378 -5.08 -32.69 -15.02
CA LYS A 378 -4.91 -31.26 -14.75
C LYS A 378 -6.18 -30.44 -14.96
N MET A 379 -7.05 -30.87 -15.88
CA MET A 379 -8.19 -30.09 -16.34
C MET A 379 -9.38 -30.99 -16.62
N TYR A 380 -10.55 -30.62 -16.09
CA TYR A 380 -11.82 -31.28 -16.42
C TYR A 380 -12.82 -30.30 -17.02
N GLN A 381 -13.82 -30.83 -17.71
CA GLN A 381 -14.97 -30.08 -18.20
C GLN A 381 -16.19 -30.44 -17.37
N CYS A 382 -16.86 -29.45 -16.78
CA CYS A 382 -18.11 -29.70 -16.07
C CYS A 382 -19.23 -30.06 -17.06
N ARG A 383 -19.92 -31.19 -16.87
CA ARG A 383 -21.05 -31.59 -17.71
C ARG A 383 -22.26 -30.66 -17.60
N ARG A 384 -22.47 -30.02 -16.45
CA ARG A 384 -23.62 -29.14 -16.20
C ARG A 384 -23.42 -27.74 -16.76
N CYS A 385 -22.28 -27.10 -16.47
CA CYS A 385 -22.03 -25.72 -16.92
C CYS A 385 -21.12 -25.60 -18.15
N GLY A 386 -20.60 -26.71 -18.68
CA GLY A 386 -19.73 -26.74 -19.85
C GLY A 386 -18.32 -26.15 -19.67
N LYS A 387 -18.03 -25.50 -18.53
CA LYS A 387 -16.75 -24.82 -18.26
C LYS A 387 -15.60 -25.82 -18.14
N VAL A 388 -14.46 -25.48 -18.74
CA VAL A 388 -13.19 -26.20 -18.57
C VAL A 388 -12.41 -25.57 -17.40
N ILE A 389 -12.11 -26.37 -16.38
CA ILE A 389 -11.59 -25.93 -15.10
C ILE A 389 -10.30 -26.67 -14.79
N LEU A 390 -9.29 -25.93 -14.29
CA LEU A 390 -8.04 -26.51 -13.82
C LEU A 390 -8.20 -27.06 -12.39
N CYS A 391 -7.87 -28.33 -12.18
CA CYS A 391 -8.01 -29.04 -10.90
C CYS A 391 -7.28 -28.34 -9.75
N ARG A 392 -6.13 -27.72 -10.04
CA ARG A 392 -5.35 -26.93 -9.05
C ARG A 392 -6.10 -25.71 -8.49
N TYR A 393 -7.08 -25.18 -9.21
CA TYR A 393 -7.89 -24.04 -8.73
C TYR A 393 -9.19 -24.52 -8.08
N CYS A 394 -9.82 -25.54 -8.65
CA CYS A 394 -11.05 -26.15 -8.15
C CYS A 394 -11.00 -27.65 -8.43
N PRO A 395 -10.82 -28.52 -7.42
CA PRO A 395 -11.00 -29.96 -7.56
C PRO A 395 -12.39 -30.30 -8.13
N LYS A 396 -12.51 -31.45 -8.80
CA LYS A 396 -13.76 -31.86 -9.46
C LYS A 396 -14.89 -32.03 -8.43
N GLU A 397 -14.59 -32.54 -7.23
CA GLU A 397 -15.59 -32.76 -6.17
C GLU A 397 -16.07 -31.45 -5.54
N SER A 398 -15.21 -30.42 -5.51
CA SER A 398 -15.53 -29.11 -4.92
C SER A 398 -16.24 -28.16 -5.88
N HIS A 399 -16.46 -28.56 -7.14
CA HIS A 399 -17.06 -27.69 -8.14
C HIS A 399 -18.57 -27.55 -7.96
N GLN A 400 -18.99 -26.32 -7.69
CA GLN A 400 -20.40 -25.94 -7.73
C GLN A 400 -20.64 -25.07 -8.96
N CYS A 401 -21.57 -25.48 -9.82
CA CYS A 401 -21.98 -24.68 -10.98
C CYS A 401 -22.56 -23.35 -10.48
N VAL A 402 -22.31 -22.26 -11.22
CA VAL A 402 -22.73 -20.87 -10.90
C VAL A 402 -21.96 -20.22 -9.74
N ALA A 403 -21.32 -20.99 -8.85
CA ALA A 403 -20.45 -20.45 -7.82
C ALA A 403 -19.12 -19.94 -8.39
N THR A 404 -18.68 -18.76 -7.95
CA THR A 404 -17.37 -18.18 -8.24
C THR A 404 -16.55 -18.07 -6.96
N LYS A 405 -15.23 -18.16 -7.05
CA LYS A 405 -14.37 -17.99 -5.88
C LYS A 405 -14.31 -16.49 -5.53
N CYS A 406 -14.83 -16.11 -4.37
CA CYS A 406 -14.74 -14.73 -3.90
C CYS A 406 -13.26 -14.35 -3.69
N PRO A 407 -12.77 -13.24 -4.29
CA PRO A 407 -11.38 -12.82 -4.13
C PRO A 407 -11.06 -12.36 -2.70
N SER A 408 -12.05 -12.02 -1.90
CA SER A 408 -11.90 -11.56 -0.52
C SER A 408 -11.89 -12.74 0.47
N CYS A 409 -13.01 -13.45 0.63
CA CYS A 409 -13.14 -14.54 1.61
C CYS A 409 -12.57 -15.89 1.15
N LYS A 410 -12.17 -16.01 -0.12
CA LYS A 410 -11.62 -17.22 -0.75
C LYS A 410 -12.56 -18.43 -0.84
N TYR A 411 -13.82 -18.33 -0.42
CA TYR A 411 -14.84 -19.36 -0.58
C TYR A 411 -15.49 -19.31 -1.98
N TYR A 412 -16.01 -20.46 -2.43
CA TYR A 412 -16.86 -20.55 -3.63
C TYR A 412 -18.28 -20.15 -3.26
N VAL A 413 -18.81 -19.14 -3.94
CA VAL A 413 -20.07 -18.48 -3.58
C VAL A 413 -20.85 -18.14 -4.84
N LEU A 414 -22.18 -18.15 -4.73
CA LEU A 414 -23.04 -17.60 -5.79
C LEU A 414 -22.87 -16.08 -5.79
N ALA A 415 -22.43 -15.53 -6.93
CA ALA A 415 -22.10 -14.11 -7.02
C ALA A 415 -23.31 -13.19 -6.77
N THR A 416 -24.52 -13.69 -7.02
CA THR A 416 -25.79 -12.98 -6.81
C THR A 416 -26.11 -12.74 -5.34
N ASP A 417 -25.73 -13.67 -4.45
CA ASP A 417 -26.19 -13.69 -3.05
C ASP A 417 -25.02 -13.60 -2.05
N HIS A 418 -23.80 -13.32 -2.53
CA HIS A 418 -22.63 -13.31 -1.66
C HIS A 418 -22.42 -11.98 -0.93
N TYR A 419 -22.79 -11.95 0.34
CA TYR A 419 -22.36 -10.93 1.29
C TYR A 419 -20.97 -11.31 1.85
N CYS A 420 -19.92 -10.68 1.31
CA CYS A 420 -18.55 -10.94 1.76
C CYS A 420 -18.25 -10.16 3.05
N PHE A 421 -18.48 -10.77 4.20
CA PHE A 421 -18.08 -10.20 5.49
C PHE A 421 -16.55 -10.27 5.66
N LEU A 422 -15.95 -9.24 6.28
CA LEU A 422 -14.54 -9.24 6.68
C LEU A 422 -14.31 -10.46 7.61
N GLN A 423 -13.41 -11.36 7.21
CA GLN A 423 -13.05 -12.48 8.06
C GLN A 423 -12.27 -11.98 9.27
N THR A 424 -12.63 -12.48 10.44
CA THR A 424 -11.82 -12.34 11.64
C THR A 424 -10.48 -13.02 11.38
N VAL A 425 -9.41 -12.23 11.37
CA VAL A 425 -8.06 -12.78 11.31
C VAL A 425 -7.79 -13.43 12.66
N ALA A 426 -7.38 -14.70 12.67
CA ALA A 426 -6.97 -15.35 13.91
C ALA A 426 -5.92 -14.48 14.62
N PRO A 427 -6.08 -14.20 15.92
CA PRO A 427 -5.09 -13.42 16.66
C PRO A 427 -3.73 -14.09 16.54
N LYS A 428 -2.68 -13.29 16.34
CA LYS A 428 -1.32 -13.81 16.32
C LYS A 428 -0.98 -14.37 17.70
N ALA A 429 -0.22 -15.47 17.74
CA ALA A 429 0.32 -15.99 18.99
C ALA A 429 1.12 -14.89 19.72
N HIS A 430 0.98 -14.87 21.05
CA HIS A 430 1.73 -13.98 21.92
C HIS A 430 3.26 -14.14 21.70
N SER A 431 4.01 -13.04 21.79
CA SER A 431 5.46 -13.08 21.71
C SER A 431 6.07 -12.12 22.71
N ASP A 432 6.95 -12.65 23.54
CA ASP A 432 7.69 -11.91 24.57
C ASP A 432 8.90 -11.17 23.99
N ARG A 433 9.15 -11.28 22.67
CA ARG A 433 10.26 -10.63 21.98
C ARG A 433 9.94 -9.16 21.68
N LEU A 434 9.56 -8.42 22.71
CA LEU A 434 9.21 -7.02 22.65
C LEU A 434 10.25 -6.18 23.39
N ILE A 435 10.59 -5.05 22.79
CA ILE A 435 11.40 -3.99 23.39
C ILE A 435 10.55 -2.73 23.39
N PHE A 436 10.38 -2.08 24.53
CA PHE A 436 9.76 -0.77 24.64
C PHE A 436 10.88 0.27 24.78
N PHE A 437 10.78 1.41 24.12
CA PHE A 437 11.82 2.42 24.25
C PHE A 437 11.28 3.85 24.12
N ASP A 438 12.05 4.79 24.65
CA ASP A 438 11.77 6.22 24.55
C ASP A 438 13.08 7.02 24.47
N PHE A 439 13.03 8.19 23.85
CA PHE A 439 14.15 9.13 23.70
C PHE A 439 13.78 10.48 24.31
N GLU A 440 14.74 11.08 25.00
CA GLU A 440 14.72 12.51 25.31
C GLU A 440 15.78 13.22 24.47
N THR A 441 15.51 14.48 24.15
CA THR A 441 16.36 15.27 23.26
C THR A 441 16.70 16.63 23.86
N ASP A 442 17.93 17.07 23.60
CA ASP A 442 18.32 18.48 23.70
C ASP A 442 17.86 19.21 22.45
N GLN A 443 17.17 20.34 22.63
CA GLN A 443 16.63 21.18 21.55
C GLN A 443 17.21 22.60 21.54
N SER A 444 18.21 22.89 22.39
CA SER A 444 18.79 24.23 22.57
C SER A 444 19.40 24.82 21.30
N SER A 445 19.90 23.97 20.39
CA SER A 445 20.49 24.37 19.12
C SER A 445 19.46 24.64 18.01
N GLY A 446 18.17 24.40 18.27
CA GLY A 446 17.12 24.36 17.24
C GLY A 446 17.08 23.05 16.44
N ILE A 447 18.04 22.15 16.66
CA ILE A 447 18.05 20.77 16.16
C ILE A 447 17.90 19.85 17.37
N ASN A 448 17.02 18.85 17.26
CA ASN A 448 16.86 17.83 18.29
C ASN A 448 18.05 16.87 18.25
N ASP A 449 18.73 16.70 19.38
CA ASP A 449 19.82 15.74 19.56
C ASP A 449 19.49 14.78 20.70
N VAL A 450 19.56 13.48 20.44
CA VAL A 450 19.17 12.45 21.42
C VAL A 450 20.29 12.30 22.43
N ASN A 451 20.08 12.88 23.61
CA ASN A 451 21.04 12.85 24.71
C ASN A 451 20.66 11.85 25.81
N PHE A 452 19.46 11.25 25.74
CA PHE A 452 19.06 10.18 26.64
C PHE A 452 18.14 9.20 25.91
N ALA A 453 18.37 7.91 26.11
CA ALA A 453 17.48 6.86 25.63
C ALA A 453 17.31 5.78 26.69
N ILE A 454 16.10 5.24 26.80
CA ILE A 454 15.80 4.11 27.66
C ILE A 454 15.12 3.02 26.83
N ALA A 455 15.50 1.77 27.07
CA ALA A 455 14.88 0.59 26.50
C ALA A 455 14.51 -0.39 27.61
N GLN A 456 13.43 -1.13 27.45
CA GLN A 456 12.98 -2.15 28.39
C GLN A 456 12.54 -3.39 27.61
N TYR A 457 13.01 -4.58 27.99
CA TYR A 457 12.44 -5.82 27.47
C TYR A 457 11.05 -6.07 28.05
N PHE A 458 10.27 -6.94 27.40
CA PHE A 458 9.02 -7.43 27.96
C PHE A 458 9.16 -8.02 29.38
N SER A 459 10.31 -8.65 29.68
CA SER A 459 10.65 -9.18 31.00
C SER A 459 10.80 -8.13 32.10
N GLY A 460 10.90 -6.84 31.74
CA GLY A 460 11.11 -5.72 32.66
C GLY A 460 12.58 -5.31 32.85
N GLU A 461 13.54 -5.99 32.19
CA GLU A 461 14.95 -5.57 32.23
C GLU A 461 15.17 -4.27 31.44
N GLU A 462 15.83 -3.29 32.04
CA GLU A 462 16.03 -1.95 31.51
C GLU A 462 17.47 -1.67 31.08
N PHE A 463 17.61 -0.91 30.00
CA PHE A 463 18.87 -0.46 29.43
C PHE A 463 18.82 1.05 29.24
N VAL A 464 19.74 1.77 29.89
CA VAL A 464 19.79 3.22 29.86
C VAL A 464 21.04 3.68 29.11
N PHE A 465 20.85 4.58 28.16
CA PHE A 465 21.89 5.21 27.37
C PHE A 465 21.88 6.71 27.69
N LYS A 466 23.00 7.24 28.18
CA LYS A 466 23.13 8.65 28.61
C LYS A 466 24.20 9.39 27.80
N GLY A 467 23.96 10.67 27.56
CA GLY A 467 24.83 11.59 26.83
C GLY A 467 24.59 11.63 25.32
N TYR A 468 25.34 12.46 24.60
CA TYR A 468 25.12 12.74 23.16
C TYR A 468 25.44 11.59 22.21
N ASN A 469 25.96 10.47 22.73
CA ASN A 469 26.10 9.22 21.96
C ASN A 469 24.90 8.28 22.17
N SER A 470 23.85 8.71 22.87
CA SER A 470 22.73 7.82 23.26
C SER A 470 22.04 7.19 22.05
N CYS A 471 21.76 7.94 20.98
CA CYS A 471 21.16 7.36 19.77
C CYS A 471 22.07 6.30 19.13
N GLN A 472 23.38 6.58 19.01
CA GLN A 472 24.37 5.65 18.46
C GLN A 472 24.43 4.36 19.28
N ASN A 473 24.54 4.49 20.60
CA ASN A 473 24.65 3.35 21.52
C ASN A 473 23.37 2.53 21.56
N PHE A 474 22.21 3.19 21.63
CA PHE A 474 20.90 2.54 21.54
C PHE A 474 20.73 1.77 20.23
N CYS A 475 21.03 2.39 19.08
CA CYS A 475 20.86 1.73 17.78
C CYS A 475 21.84 0.55 17.62
N SER A 476 23.08 0.71 18.08
CA SER A 476 24.08 -0.36 18.06
C SER A 476 23.64 -1.56 18.92
N TRP A 477 23.06 -1.28 20.08
CA TRP A 477 22.45 -2.29 20.95
C TRP A 477 21.23 -2.94 20.29
N LEU A 478 20.26 -2.14 19.82
CA LEU A 478 19.01 -2.62 19.24
C LEU A 478 19.25 -3.51 18.02
N PHE A 479 20.14 -3.10 17.11
CA PHE A 479 20.45 -3.86 15.89
C PHE A 479 21.58 -4.87 16.05
N SER A 480 21.86 -5.31 17.29
CA SER A 480 22.76 -6.44 17.52
C SER A 480 22.07 -7.78 17.22
N PRO A 481 22.84 -8.85 16.87
CA PRO A 481 22.28 -10.15 16.51
C PRO A 481 21.40 -10.82 17.58
N VAL A 482 21.58 -10.44 18.86
CA VAL A 482 20.80 -11.01 19.98
C VAL A 482 19.31 -10.66 19.88
N HIS A 483 18.97 -9.54 19.23
CA HIS A 483 17.60 -9.09 19.03
C HIS A 483 16.96 -9.61 17.75
N LYS A 484 17.53 -10.64 17.11
CA LYS A 484 16.93 -11.21 15.89
C LYS A 484 15.46 -11.62 16.13
N ASN A 485 14.58 -11.16 15.24
CA ASN A 485 13.12 -11.31 15.32
C ASN A 485 12.40 -10.55 16.45
N PHE A 486 13.04 -9.57 17.09
CA PHE A 486 12.36 -8.72 18.07
C PHE A 486 11.48 -7.65 17.40
N THR A 487 10.50 -7.18 18.15
CA THR A 487 9.71 -5.98 17.81
C THR A 487 9.96 -4.89 18.84
N ALA A 488 10.56 -3.78 18.42
CA ALA A 488 10.71 -2.58 19.23
C ALA A 488 9.48 -1.68 19.07
N ILE A 489 9.05 -1.05 20.16
CA ILE A 489 7.83 -0.27 20.26
C ILE A 489 8.15 1.05 20.95
N ALA A 490 7.84 2.16 20.28
CA ALA A 490 7.87 3.49 20.89
C ALA A 490 6.53 4.20 20.65
N HIS A 491 6.13 5.04 21.61
CA HIS A 491 4.87 5.77 21.53
C HIS A 491 5.05 7.05 20.73
N ASN A 492 4.25 7.21 19.66
CA ASN A 492 4.41 8.27 18.67
C ASN A 492 5.76 8.20 17.91
N MET A 493 6.32 6.99 17.77
CA MET A 493 7.57 6.74 17.04
C MET A 493 7.59 7.37 15.65
N LYS A 494 6.46 7.26 14.93
CA LYS A 494 6.32 7.76 13.55
C LYS A 494 6.54 9.26 13.42
N GLY A 495 6.25 10.01 14.48
CA GLY A 495 6.31 11.47 14.52
C GLY A 495 7.61 12.01 15.09
N PHE A 496 8.43 11.17 15.73
CA PHE A 496 9.60 11.61 16.48
C PHE A 496 10.77 10.60 16.38
N HIS A 497 10.77 9.56 17.23
CA HIS A 497 11.91 8.64 17.41
C HIS A 497 12.40 7.98 16.11
N GLY A 498 11.46 7.62 15.23
CA GLY A 498 11.76 6.90 14.00
C GLY A 498 12.71 7.66 13.06
N GLN A 499 12.73 8.99 13.12
CA GLN A 499 13.61 9.80 12.26
C GLN A 499 15.08 9.61 12.64
N PHE A 500 15.40 9.58 13.93
CA PHE A 500 16.76 9.34 14.42
C PHE A 500 17.26 7.95 14.06
N ILE A 501 16.42 6.93 14.26
CA ILE A 501 16.75 5.54 13.94
C ILE A 501 16.94 5.37 12.43
N MET A 502 16.06 5.96 11.61
CA MET A 502 16.19 5.92 10.15
C MET A 502 17.49 6.59 9.69
N ALA A 503 17.81 7.78 10.22
CA ALA A 503 19.05 8.48 9.91
C ALA A 503 20.28 7.64 10.26
N TRP A 504 20.29 7.03 11.45
CA TRP A 504 21.37 6.14 11.88
C TRP A 504 21.54 4.94 10.93
N MET A 505 20.46 4.23 10.59
CA MET A 505 20.53 3.07 9.69
C MET A 505 21.11 3.44 8.33
N LEU A 506 20.69 4.58 7.77
CA LEU A 506 21.19 5.07 6.49
C LEU A 506 22.67 5.44 6.54
N GLN A 507 23.14 6.04 7.65
CA GLN A 507 24.56 6.32 7.87
C GLN A 507 25.40 5.03 7.95
N GLN A 508 24.83 3.93 8.44
CA GLN A 508 25.47 2.60 8.42
C GLN A 508 25.39 1.91 7.05
N GLY A 509 24.85 2.57 6.01
CA GLY A 509 24.67 1.99 4.68
C GLY A 509 23.54 0.95 4.59
N VAL A 510 22.66 0.90 5.59
CA VAL A 510 21.53 -0.03 5.63
C VAL A 510 20.26 0.68 5.17
N ALA A 511 19.63 0.18 4.11
CA ALA A 511 18.32 0.64 3.66
C ALA A 511 17.20 -0.21 4.29
N PRO A 512 16.47 0.28 5.32
CA PRO A 512 15.38 -0.48 5.93
C PRO A 512 14.14 -0.53 5.03
N GLY A 513 13.34 -1.58 5.20
CA GLY A 513 11.96 -1.59 4.69
C GLY A 513 11.08 -0.70 5.57
N VAL A 514 10.26 0.17 4.98
CA VAL A 514 9.43 1.12 5.74
C VAL A 514 7.97 1.07 5.29
N ILE A 515 7.06 1.32 6.24
CA ILE A 515 5.66 1.66 5.92
C ILE A 515 5.44 3.12 6.32
N PRO A 516 5.30 4.04 5.34
CA PRO A 516 5.08 5.45 5.61
C PRO A 516 3.60 5.79 5.79
N ASN A 517 3.34 6.89 6.49
CA ASN A 517 2.09 7.66 6.44
C ASN A 517 2.44 9.12 6.17
N GLY A 518 2.40 9.51 4.89
CA GLY A 518 3.02 10.75 4.44
C GLY A 518 4.53 10.73 4.72
N SER A 519 5.04 11.73 5.44
CA SER A 519 6.43 11.82 5.89
C SER A 519 6.74 11.03 7.17
N LYS A 520 5.71 10.49 7.84
CA LYS A 520 5.84 9.78 9.12
C LYS A 520 6.12 8.30 8.92
N LEU A 521 6.93 7.71 9.80
CA LEU A 521 7.38 6.31 9.69
C LEU A 521 6.56 5.38 10.59
N MET A 522 5.51 4.73 10.06
CA MET A 522 4.65 3.86 10.89
C MET A 522 5.35 2.56 11.32
N LEU A 523 6.19 2.02 10.43
CA LEU A 523 6.99 0.81 10.65
C LEU A 523 8.36 1.01 10.00
N ILE A 524 9.40 0.61 10.72
CA ILE A 524 10.76 0.41 10.18
C ILE A 524 11.11 -1.07 10.34
N THR A 525 11.68 -1.68 9.30
CA THR A 525 12.05 -3.10 9.28
C THR A 525 13.52 -3.26 8.91
N HIS A 526 14.30 -3.86 9.82
CA HIS A 526 15.66 -4.28 9.54
C HIS A 526 15.64 -5.69 8.91
N THR A 527 15.72 -5.77 7.58
CA THR A 527 15.50 -7.02 6.82
C THR A 527 16.38 -8.19 7.25
N ALA A 528 17.69 -7.97 7.49
CA ALA A 528 18.61 -9.06 7.81
C ALA A 528 18.37 -9.71 9.19
N LEU A 529 18.03 -8.90 10.20
CA LEU A 529 17.74 -9.35 11.56
C LEU A 529 16.25 -9.62 11.79
N ASN A 530 15.39 -9.28 10.81
CA ASN A 530 13.94 -9.32 10.92
C ASN A 530 13.43 -8.59 12.18
N ILE A 531 14.08 -7.47 12.53
CA ILE A 531 13.65 -6.58 13.62
C ILE A 531 12.62 -5.61 13.06
N LYS A 532 11.54 -5.40 13.80
CA LYS A 532 10.48 -4.44 13.46
C LYS A 532 10.43 -3.35 14.51
N ILE A 533 10.24 -2.12 14.08
CA ILE A 533 10.07 -0.97 14.97
C ILE A 533 8.72 -0.36 14.64
N ILE A 534 7.79 -0.40 15.59
CA ILE A 534 6.40 0.01 15.38
C ILE A 534 6.02 1.20 16.26
N ASP A 535 5.17 2.07 15.70
CA ASP A 535 4.54 3.15 16.43
C ASP A 535 3.27 2.66 17.12
N SER A 536 3.26 2.70 18.46
CA SER A 536 2.09 2.30 19.23
C SER A 536 0.91 3.27 19.14
N PHE A 537 1.15 4.53 18.74
CA PHE A 537 0.08 5.53 18.55
C PHE A 537 -0.88 5.15 17.43
N ASN A 538 -0.49 4.24 16.52
CA ASN A 538 -1.42 3.68 15.51
C ASN A 538 -2.52 2.81 16.11
N PHE A 539 -2.30 2.27 17.31
CA PHE A 539 -3.25 1.42 18.02
C PHE A 539 -3.92 2.18 19.17
N LEU A 540 -3.18 3.08 19.81
CA LEU A 540 -3.62 3.89 20.93
C LEU A 540 -3.47 5.38 20.57
N PRO A 541 -4.41 5.97 19.81
CA PRO A 541 -4.29 7.32 19.25
C PRO A 541 -4.58 8.42 20.29
N MET A 542 -3.87 8.39 21.40
CA MET A 542 -4.01 9.34 22.51
C MET A 542 -2.66 9.60 23.15
N ALA A 543 -2.55 10.70 23.90
CA ALA A 543 -1.34 11.02 24.65
C ALA A 543 -1.06 9.94 25.71
N LEU A 544 0.23 9.64 25.93
CA LEU A 544 0.67 8.66 26.92
C LEU A 544 0.10 8.92 28.33
N SER A 545 -0.04 10.19 28.72
CA SER A 545 -0.61 10.59 30.02
C SER A 545 -2.08 10.20 30.21
N LYS A 546 -2.83 9.93 29.13
CA LYS A 546 -4.23 9.50 29.20
C LYS A 546 -4.37 7.99 29.37
N LEU A 547 -3.34 7.21 29.04
CA LEU A 547 -3.44 5.75 29.06
C LEU A 547 -3.81 5.18 30.43
N PRO A 548 -3.23 5.62 31.57
CA PRO A 548 -3.61 5.08 32.88
C PRO A 548 -5.12 5.18 33.12
N SER A 549 -5.73 6.34 32.86
CA SER A 549 -7.18 6.52 33.00
C SER A 549 -8.01 5.65 32.06
N CYS A 550 -7.56 5.43 30.83
CA CYS A 550 -8.26 4.58 29.86
C CYS A 550 -8.26 3.09 30.24
N PHE A 551 -7.27 2.66 31.03
CA PHE A 551 -7.16 1.29 31.53
C PHE A 551 -7.54 1.14 33.01
N GLY A 552 -8.13 2.18 33.62
CA GLY A 552 -8.53 2.14 35.03
C GLY A 552 -7.37 2.09 36.03
N LEU A 553 -6.17 2.46 35.61
CA LEU A 553 -4.96 2.48 36.43
C LEU A 553 -4.89 3.81 37.19
N SER A 554 -5.18 3.79 38.50
CA SER A 554 -5.19 4.97 39.37
C SER A 554 -3.87 5.26 40.07
N GLU A 555 -2.99 4.25 40.17
CA GLU A 555 -1.72 4.35 40.92
C GLU A 555 -0.58 4.97 40.09
N ILE A 556 -0.82 5.23 38.81
CA ILE A 556 0.20 5.47 37.78
C ILE A 556 -0.13 6.79 37.05
N LYS A 557 0.67 7.85 37.24
CA LYS A 557 0.54 9.16 36.55
C LYS A 557 1.83 9.67 35.88
N LYS A 558 1.71 10.21 34.66
CA LYS A 558 2.88 10.66 33.87
C LYS A 558 3.43 11.94 34.49
N GLY A 559 4.73 11.97 34.78
CA GLY A 559 5.41 13.17 35.26
C GLY A 559 5.62 14.22 34.15
N PHE A 560 6.04 15.41 34.56
CA PHE A 560 6.45 16.50 33.66
C PHE A 560 7.98 16.50 33.52
N PHE A 561 8.48 16.72 32.31
CA PHE A 561 9.91 16.73 32.01
C PHE A 561 10.39 18.16 31.69
N PRO A 562 11.53 18.62 32.26
CA PRO A 562 12.05 19.97 32.04
C PRO A 562 12.78 20.06 30.68
N HIS A 563 12.03 20.06 29.58
CA HIS A 563 12.59 20.04 28.22
C HIS A 563 13.63 21.14 27.95
N LEU A 564 13.46 22.34 28.53
CA LEU A 564 14.40 23.46 28.33
C LEU A 564 15.62 23.39 29.27
N PHE A 565 15.57 22.56 30.31
CA PHE A 565 16.72 22.32 31.18
C PHE A 565 17.61 21.19 30.66
N ASN A 566 17.08 20.36 29.75
CA ASN A 566 17.80 19.24 29.14
C ASN A 566 18.80 19.72 28.07
N ILE A 567 19.88 20.35 28.53
CA ILE A 567 20.96 20.89 27.69
C ILE A 567 22.30 20.29 28.07
N ARG A 568 23.32 20.52 27.23
CA ARG A 568 24.67 19.96 27.40
C ARG A 568 25.28 20.31 28.75
N ASP A 569 25.16 21.57 29.16
CA ASP A 569 25.77 22.08 30.38
C ASP A 569 25.15 21.49 31.66
N ASN A 570 23.90 21.01 31.56
CA ASN A 570 23.13 20.49 32.70
C ASN A 570 23.11 18.95 32.78
N GLN A 571 23.83 18.23 31.91
CA GLN A 571 23.79 16.75 31.90
C GLN A 571 24.30 16.11 33.20
N GLN A 572 25.14 16.82 33.95
CA GLN A 572 25.70 16.39 35.25
C GLN A 572 25.12 17.21 36.41
N PHE A 573 24.02 17.91 36.20
CA PHE A 573 23.41 18.74 37.24
C PHE A 573 22.89 17.86 38.39
N VAL A 574 23.34 18.16 39.60
CA VAL A 574 22.83 17.61 40.85
C VAL A 574 22.42 18.81 41.72
N GLY A 575 21.14 18.92 42.02
CA GLY A 575 20.59 20.08 42.71
C GLY A 575 19.06 20.09 42.77
N PRO A 576 18.46 21.18 43.26
CA PRO A 576 17.02 21.30 43.41
C PRO A 576 16.31 21.27 42.05
N PHE A 577 15.01 20.97 42.10
CA PHE A 577 14.17 20.87 40.91
C PHE A 577 14.21 22.16 40.06
N PRO A 578 14.31 22.06 38.72
CA PRO A 578 14.34 23.24 37.87
C PRO A 578 13.09 24.10 38.04
N ASP A 579 13.25 25.40 37.85
CA ASP A 579 12.14 26.36 37.82
C ASP A 579 11.07 25.97 36.77
N VAL A 580 9.80 26.28 37.08
CA VAL A 580 8.61 26.10 36.22
C VAL A 580 8.85 26.52 34.77
N LYS A 581 9.61 27.60 34.54
CA LYS A 581 9.93 28.09 33.19
C LYS A 581 10.60 27.03 32.30
N TYR A 582 11.33 26.07 32.87
CA TYR A 582 12.03 25.05 32.10
C TYR A 582 11.14 23.92 31.56
N PHE A 583 9.88 23.87 31.97
CA PHE A 583 8.91 22.83 31.58
C PHE A 583 8.04 23.24 30.39
N SER A 584 8.25 24.42 29.82
CA SER A 584 7.43 24.97 28.72
C SER A 584 5.92 24.98 29.02
N PRO A 585 5.48 25.59 30.15
CA PRO A 585 4.06 25.59 30.56
C PRO A 585 3.12 26.23 29.51
N ASP A 586 3.63 27.12 28.66
CA ASP A 586 2.87 27.75 27.58
C ASP A 586 2.57 26.81 26.40
N GLN A 587 3.32 25.71 26.27
CA GLN A 587 3.07 24.67 25.25
C GLN A 587 2.16 23.55 25.77
N MET A 588 1.82 23.57 27.06
CA MET A 588 0.90 22.61 27.65
C MET A 588 -0.56 22.94 27.32
N SER A 589 -1.41 21.92 27.15
CA SER A 589 -2.86 22.13 27.12
C SER A 589 -3.35 22.80 28.41
N SER A 590 -4.42 23.57 28.36
CA SER A 590 -4.96 24.29 29.54
C SER A 590 -5.15 23.39 30.75
N LYS A 591 -5.66 22.16 30.54
CA LYS A 591 -5.83 21.16 31.61
C LYS A 591 -4.49 20.70 32.20
N ALA A 592 -3.50 20.40 31.34
CA ALA A 592 -2.18 19.94 31.79
C ALA A 592 -1.39 21.05 32.50
N ARG A 593 -1.54 22.30 32.04
CA ARG A 593 -0.94 23.47 32.70
C ARG A 593 -1.49 23.67 34.12
N ILE A 594 -2.80 23.51 34.31
CA ILE A 594 -3.43 23.59 35.63
C ILE A 594 -3.00 22.44 36.54
N GLU A 595 -2.75 21.24 36.00
CA GLU A 595 -2.23 20.11 36.80
C GLU A 595 -0.75 20.28 37.17
N PHE A 596 0.00 21.04 36.38
CA PHE A 596 1.42 21.28 36.57
C PHE A 596 1.73 22.42 37.56
N LEU A 597 1.00 23.55 37.45
CA LEU A 597 1.12 24.73 38.31
C LEU A 597 0.38 24.53 39.62
#